data_AF-A0A350C9N1-F1
#
_entry.id   AF-A0A350C9N1-F1
#
_cell.length_a   1.000
_cell.length_b   1.000
_cell.length_c   1.000
_cell.angle_alpha   90.00
_cell.angle_beta   90.00
_cell.angle_gamma   90.00
#
_symmetry.space_group_name_H-M   'P 1'
#
loop_
_entity.id
_entity.type
_entity.pdbx_description
1 polymer ?
#
loop_
_entity_poly.entity_id
_entity_poly.type
_entity_poly.pdbx_seq_one_letter_code
_entity_poly.pdbx_strand_id
1 'polypeptide(L)'
;WELKENWRLYASNRRPRLMPVAVGSHGETVARLLRPGFYSGTLPKIFRRRRRLELQQPSFRRFSMRRSVQSQLDHVQEAIRNFVKRDLIRVLQLCPVWAGTGIRCARVSSASNSFLVDIECPLLGEEPIRLLFQEQSGWVVAGVDRPGCLRFASADQLRSLQHALEGFYRKCGIDMVREQLESAFVHDHPYDINGESLVVWPGGDFRREIVALLVQKRQLRPLPAAEAQQAGLLPTDRQLVIFNESGTVWSDWIRRWETGAQGLPQACLQAPG
;
A
#
# COMPACT_ATOMS: atom_id res chain seq x y z
N TRP A 1 -0.45 -35.78 -6.72
CA TRP A 1 -1.22 -36.06 -7.94
C TRP A 1 -2.56 -35.30 -7.96
N GLU A 2 -3.28 -35.18 -6.84
CA GLU A 2 -4.55 -34.42 -6.74
C GLU A 2 -4.47 -32.90 -6.97
N LEU A 3 -3.31 -32.26 -6.79
CA LEU A 3 -3.13 -30.81 -7.01
C LEU A 3 -2.96 -30.41 -8.50
N LYS A 4 -2.59 -31.37 -9.37
CA LYS A 4 -2.35 -31.12 -10.80
C LYS A 4 -3.63 -31.23 -11.65
N GLU A 5 -4.69 -31.84 -11.13
CA GLU A 5 -6.00 -31.91 -11.79
C GLU A 5 -6.96 -30.82 -11.29
N ASN A 6 -6.87 -30.41 -10.02
CA ASN A 6 -7.75 -29.40 -9.43
C ASN A 6 -7.39 -27.94 -9.72
N TRP A 7 -6.19 -27.62 -10.25
CA TRP A 7 -5.81 -26.20 -10.47
C TRP A 7 -6.73 -25.49 -11.47
N ARG A 8 -7.30 -26.23 -12.44
CA ARG A 8 -8.24 -25.70 -13.43
C ARG A 8 -9.56 -25.27 -12.79
N LEU A 9 -10.05 -26.03 -11.79
CA LEU A 9 -11.22 -25.68 -10.99
C LEU A 9 -10.95 -24.49 -10.05
N TYR A 10 -9.73 -24.39 -9.50
CA TYR A 10 -9.33 -23.20 -8.74
C TYR A 10 -9.19 -21.96 -9.62
N ALA A 11 -8.76 -22.11 -10.89
CA ALA A 11 -8.70 -21.02 -11.85
C ALA A 11 -10.11 -20.59 -12.30
N SER A 12 -11.01 -21.54 -12.56
CA SER A 12 -12.39 -21.25 -13.01
C SER A 12 -13.25 -20.57 -11.93
N ASN A 13 -13.03 -20.89 -10.66
CA ASN A 13 -13.74 -20.27 -9.53
C ASN A 13 -13.09 -18.97 -9.04
N ARG A 14 -12.03 -18.50 -9.71
CA ARG A 14 -11.30 -17.32 -9.29
C ARG A 14 -11.96 -16.05 -9.77
N ARG A 15 -12.01 -15.05 -8.89
CA ARG A 15 -12.47 -13.71 -9.29
C ARG A 15 -11.55 -13.16 -10.39
N PRO A 16 -12.10 -12.50 -11.41
CA PRO A 16 -11.35 -12.05 -12.59
C PRO A 16 -10.33 -10.94 -12.26
N ARG A 17 -10.54 -10.22 -11.15
CA ARG A 17 -9.65 -9.16 -10.68
C ARG A 17 -8.95 -9.57 -9.39
N LEU A 18 -7.76 -9.03 -9.15
CA LEU A 18 -7.12 -9.10 -7.84
C LEU A 18 -8.02 -8.45 -6.79
N MET A 19 -8.29 -9.20 -5.72
CA MET A 19 -9.13 -8.76 -4.61
C MET A 19 -8.31 -8.67 -3.32
N PRO A 20 -8.76 -7.88 -2.34
CA PRO A 20 -8.17 -7.87 -1.02
C PRO A 20 -8.13 -9.27 -0.39
N VAL A 21 -7.02 -9.59 0.26
CA VAL A 21 -6.75 -10.89 0.90
C VAL A 21 -6.53 -10.68 2.39
N ALA A 22 -6.88 -11.69 3.18
CA ALA A 22 -6.63 -11.69 4.62
C ALA A 22 -5.12 -11.69 4.92
N VAL A 23 -4.74 -10.83 5.87
CA VAL A 23 -3.37 -10.66 6.38
C VAL A 23 -3.05 -11.68 7.47
N GLY A 24 -4.02 -11.97 8.35
CA GLY A 24 -3.83 -12.85 9.51
C GLY A 24 -4.98 -13.83 9.73
N SER A 25 -4.87 -14.61 10.82
CA SER A 25 -5.78 -15.71 11.16
C SER A 25 -7.25 -15.31 11.36
N HIS A 26 -7.52 -14.01 11.54
CA HIS A 26 -8.87 -13.47 11.74
C HIS A 26 -9.55 -13.00 10.45
N GLY A 27 -8.96 -13.25 9.27
CA GLY A 27 -9.60 -12.93 8.00
C GLY A 27 -9.61 -11.43 7.65
N GLU A 28 -8.90 -10.60 8.42
CA GLU A 28 -8.84 -9.15 8.23
C GLU A 28 -7.90 -8.77 7.08
N THR A 29 -8.31 -7.83 6.24
CA THR A 29 -7.46 -7.19 5.22
C THR A 29 -6.69 -6.03 5.85
N VAL A 30 -5.64 -5.53 5.17
CA VAL A 30 -4.91 -4.31 5.61
C VAL A 30 -5.86 -3.14 5.80
N ALA A 31 -6.78 -2.91 4.86
CA ALA A 31 -7.76 -1.83 4.97
C ALA A 31 -8.64 -1.95 6.22
N ARG A 32 -9.04 -3.18 6.60
CA ARG A 32 -9.84 -3.44 7.81
C ARG A 32 -9.06 -3.22 9.10
N LEU A 33 -7.77 -3.58 9.13
CA LEU A 33 -6.89 -3.33 10.28
C LEU A 33 -6.80 -1.83 10.62
N LEU A 34 -6.81 -0.97 9.59
CA LEU A 34 -6.62 0.46 9.70
C LEU A 34 -7.92 1.24 9.92
N ARG A 35 -9.00 0.94 9.16
CA ARG A 35 -10.25 1.72 9.21
C ARG A 35 -10.99 1.56 10.54
N PRO A 36 -11.20 2.65 11.30
CA PRO A 36 -12.06 2.61 12.49
C PRO A 36 -13.51 2.23 12.15
N GLY A 37 -14.22 1.62 13.10
CA GLY A 37 -15.66 1.38 13.00
C GLY A 37 -16.06 -0.08 12.78
N PHE A 38 -17.13 -0.31 12.02
CA PHE A 38 -17.71 -1.64 11.77
C PHE A 38 -16.74 -2.60 11.05
N TYR A 39 -15.71 -2.05 10.38
CA TYR A 39 -14.74 -2.78 9.56
C TYR A 39 -13.56 -3.38 10.34
N SER A 40 -13.73 -3.60 11.65
CA SER A 40 -12.75 -4.04 12.67
C SER A 40 -11.97 -2.92 13.36
N GLY A 41 -11.16 -2.13 12.65
CA GLY A 41 -10.33 -1.08 13.24
C GLY A 41 -9.39 -1.59 14.33
N THR A 42 -8.75 -2.74 14.10
CA THR A 42 -7.91 -3.43 15.08
C THR A 42 -6.76 -2.57 15.60
N LEU A 43 -5.99 -1.92 14.73
CA LEU A 43 -4.90 -1.02 15.16
C LEU A 43 -5.43 0.17 15.99
N PRO A 44 -6.44 0.95 15.52
CA PRO A 44 -7.04 2.01 16.32
C PRO A 44 -7.53 1.56 17.70
N LYS A 45 -8.16 0.38 17.79
CA LYS A 45 -8.66 -0.18 19.06
C LYS A 45 -7.53 -0.51 20.03
N ILE A 46 -6.46 -1.15 19.56
CA ILE A 46 -5.32 -1.51 20.41
C ILE A 46 -4.62 -0.24 20.91
N PHE A 47 -4.38 0.75 20.05
CA PHE A 47 -3.77 2.03 20.45
C PHE A 47 -4.67 2.86 21.37
N ARG A 48 -5.99 2.84 21.18
CA ARG A 48 -6.94 3.46 22.12
C ARG A 48 -6.86 2.82 23.50
N ARG A 49 -6.81 1.48 23.56
CA ARG A 49 -6.67 0.74 24.82
C ARG A 49 -5.32 1.05 25.50
N ARG A 50 -4.22 1.11 24.73
CA ARG A 50 -2.90 1.51 25.24
C ARG A 50 -2.93 2.90 25.87
N ARG A 51 -3.46 3.91 25.16
CA ARG A 51 -3.58 5.29 25.68
C ARG A 51 -4.40 5.36 26.97
N ARG A 52 -5.53 4.66 27.04
CA ARG A 52 -6.36 4.60 28.27
C ARG A 52 -5.59 4.04 29.46
N LEU A 53 -4.75 3.01 29.25
CA LEU A 53 -3.93 2.45 30.32
C LEU A 53 -2.84 3.41 30.79
N GLU A 54 -2.27 4.23 29.90
CA GLU A 54 -1.26 5.22 30.30
C GLU A 54 -1.81 6.36 31.16
N LEU A 55 -3.12 6.64 31.07
CA LEU A 55 -3.81 7.62 31.91
C LEU A 55 -4.16 7.12 33.32
N GLN A 56 -4.00 5.81 33.59
CA GLN A 56 -4.32 5.22 34.90
C GLN A 56 -3.13 5.29 35.85
N GLN A 57 -3.39 5.31 37.16
CA GLN A 57 -2.30 5.25 38.15
C GLN A 57 -1.46 3.95 38.01
N PRO A 58 -0.14 4.00 38.26
CA PRO A 58 0.71 2.82 38.26
C PRO A 58 0.19 1.74 39.20
N SER A 59 0.02 0.53 38.68
CA SER A 59 -0.38 -0.64 39.47
C SER A 59 0.08 -1.93 38.80
N PHE A 60 0.19 -3.01 39.55
CA PHE A 60 0.51 -4.33 38.99
C PHE A 60 -0.49 -4.75 37.90
N ARG A 61 -1.78 -4.49 38.12
CA ARG A 61 -2.84 -4.73 37.13
C ARG A 61 -2.62 -3.93 35.85
N ARG A 62 -2.29 -2.63 35.94
CA ARG A 62 -1.94 -1.80 34.77
C ARG A 62 -0.75 -2.37 34.01
N PHE A 63 0.30 -2.78 34.72
CA PHE A 63 1.50 -3.37 34.10
C PHE A 63 1.17 -4.64 33.31
N SER A 64 0.43 -5.58 33.91
CA SER A 64 -0.01 -6.80 33.24
C SER A 64 -0.87 -6.51 31.99
N MET A 65 -1.83 -5.59 32.11
CA MET A 65 -2.68 -5.17 30.99
C MET A 65 -1.89 -4.50 29.87
N ARG A 66 -0.88 -3.70 30.20
CA ARG A 66 0.01 -3.08 29.21
C ARG A 66 0.81 -4.12 28.44
N ARG A 67 1.31 -5.16 29.12
CA ARG A 67 2.00 -6.29 28.46
C ARG A 67 1.07 -7.06 27.53
N SER A 68 -0.17 -7.31 27.95
CA SER A 68 -1.19 -7.93 27.08
C SER A 68 -1.48 -7.10 25.83
N VAL A 69 -1.61 -5.78 25.97
CA VAL A 69 -1.81 -4.86 24.83
C VAL A 69 -0.59 -4.83 23.90
N GLN A 70 0.63 -4.87 24.45
CA GLN A 70 1.84 -4.96 23.63
C GLN A 70 1.88 -6.28 22.85
N SER A 71 1.57 -7.40 23.50
CA SER A 71 1.49 -8.70 22.82
C SER A 71 0.45 -8.72 21.69
N GLN A 72 -0.68 -8.02 21.84
CA GLN A 72 -1.65 -7.83 20.75
C GLN A 72 -1.07 -7.03 19.58
N LEU A 73 -0.29 -5.96 19.84
CA LEU A 73 0.39 -5.21 18.77
C LEU A 73 1.42 -6.09 18.05
N ASP A 74 2.24 -6.82 18.81
CA ASP A 74 3.29 -7.67 18.26
C ASP A 74 2.69 -8.75 17.34
N HIS A 75 1.55 -9.33 17.73
CA HIS A 75 0.84 -10.31 16.92
C HIS A 75 0.36 -9.72 15.58
N VAL A 76 -0.22 -8.51 15.60
CA VAL A 76 -0.66 -7.83 14.36
C VAL A 76 0.53 -7.48 13.48
N GLN A 77 1.63 -6.96 14.06
CA GLN A 77 2.84 -6.64 13.31
C GLN A 77 3.46 -7.89 12.67
N GLU A 78 3.46 -9.02 13.36
CA GLU A 78 3.95 -10.28 12.81
C GLU A 78 3.05 -10.83 11.70
N ALA A 79 1.72 -10.70 11.82
CA ALA A 79 0.80 -11.04 10.74
C ALA A 79 1.06 -10.20 9.47
N ILE A 80 1.25 -8.88 9.62
CA ILE A 80 1.61 -7.98 8.52
C ILE A 80 2.96 -8.38 7.92
N ARG A 81 3.98 -8.66 8.75
CA ARG A 81 5.30 -9.10 8.29
C ARG A 81 5.21 -10.38 7.46
N ASN A 82 4.45 -11.37 7.92
CA ASN A 82 4.27 -12.63 7.20
C ASN A 82 3.51 -12.45 5.90
N PHE A 83 2.51 -11.56 5.88
CA PHE A 83 1.82 -11.17 4.66
C PHE A 83 2.76 -10.49 3.65
N VAL A 84 3.58 -9.52 4.07
CA VAL A 84 4.59 -8.87 3.21
C VAL A 84 5.58 -9.90 2.65
N LYS A 85 6.10 -10.81 3.50
CA LYS A 85 6.99 -11.88 3.07
C LYS A 85 6.36 -12.75 1.99
N ARG A 86 5.11 -13.17 2.19
CA ARG A 86 4.38 -14.09 1.30
C ARG A 86 3.95 -13.43 -0.01
N ASP A 87 3.42 -12.21 0.05
CA ASP A 87 2.70 -11.61 -1.07
C ASP A 87 3.51 -10.55 -1.83
N LEU A 88 4.59 -10.03 -1.26
CA LEU A 88 5.49 -9.07 -1.91
C LEU A 88 6.90 -9.65 -2.09
N ILE A 89 7.59 -9.98 -1.00
CA ILE A 89 9.00 -10.40 -1.05
C ILE A 89 9.16 -11.69 -1.87
N ARG A 90 8.28 -12.67 -1.67
CA ARG A 90 8.34 -13.93 -2.42
C ARG A 90 8.15 -13.73 -3.92
N VAL A 91 7.31 -12.77 -4.33
CA VAL A 91 7.09 -12.44 -5.74
C VAL A 91 8.35 -11.83 -6.35
N LEU A 92 8.98 -10.88 -5.66
CA LEU A 92 10.24 -10.28 -6.10
C LEU A 92 11.37 -11.32 -6.19
N GLN A 93 11.42 -12.27 -5.26
CA GLN A 93 12.39 -13.37 -5.29
C GLN A 93 12.21 -14.35 -6.46
N LEU A 94 11.09 -14.31 -7.20
CA LEU A 94 10.93 -15.08 -8.43
C LEU A 94 11.70 -14.46 -9.60
N CYS A 95 12.05 -13.18 -9.51
CA CYS A 95 12.76 -12.46 -10.56
C CYS A 95 14.28 -12.60 -10.37
N PRO A 96 15.03 -13.05 -11.40
CA PRO A 96 16.48 -13.19 -11.33
C PRO A 96 17.22 -11.89 -10.97
N VAL A 97 16.67 -10.73 -11.32
CA VAL A 97 17.26 -9.41 -11.01
C VAL A 97 17.31 -9.08 -9.52
N TRP A 98 16.57 -9.82 -8.68
CA TRP A 98 16.64 -9.71 -7.22
C TRP A 98 17.49 -10.79 -6.57
N ALA A 99 17.95 -11.79 -7.34
CA ALA A 99 18.82 -12.84 -6.85
C ALA A 99 20.10 -12.21 -6.27
N GLY A 100 20.50 -12.67 -5.08
CA GLY A 100 21.71 -12.17 -4.44
C GLY A 100 21.63 -10.75 -3.89
N THR A 101 20.48 -10.07 -3.88
CA THR A 101 20.35 -8.75 -3.21
C THR A 101 20.13 -8.87 -1.69
N GLY A 102 19.72 -10.05 -1.23
CA GLY A 102 19.32 -10.30 0.16
C GLY A 102 17.97 -9.68 0.53
N ILE A 103 17.13 -9.36 -0.46
CA ILE A 103 15.83 -8.70 -0.25
C ILE A 103 14.97 -9.43 0.79
N ARG A 104 14.55 -8.69 1.82
CA ARG A 104 13.72 -9.21 2.92
C ARG A 104 12.90 -8.12 3.61
N CYS A 105 11.77 -8.51 4.18
CA CYS A 105 11.04 -7.66 5.12
C CYS A 105 11.75 -7.68 6.48
N ALA A 106 12.25 -6.52 6.93
CA ALA A 106 13.01 -6.40 8.17
C ALA A 106 12.09 -6.04 9.36
N ARG A 107 11.46 -4.88 9.29
CA ARG A 107 10.65 -4.34 10.39
C ARG A 107 9.27 -3.95 9.91
N VAL A 108 8.29 -4.20 10.78
CA VAL A 108 6.97 -3.59 10.70
C VAL A 108 6.79 -2.79 11.98
N SER A 109 6.48 -1.50 11.87
CA SER A 109 6.14 -0.65 13.01
C SER A 109 4.76 -0.05 12.80
N SER A 110 3.95 0.00 13.84
CA SER A 110 2.57 0.48 13.74
C SER A 110 2.31 1.69 14.63
N ALA A 111 1.34 2.48 14.21
CA ALA A 111 0.75 3.60 14.93
C ALA A 111 -0.79 3.45 14.93
N SER A 112 -1.49 4.48 15.43
CA SER A 112 -2.94 4.40 15.64
C SER A 112 -3.74 4.21 14.35
N ASN A 113 -3.32 4.85 13.26
CA ASN A 113 -3.97 4.84 11.95
C ASN A 113 -2.97 4.55 10.82
N SER A 114 -1.79 4.04 11.12
CA SER A 114 -0.79 3.73 10.10
C SER A 114 0.14 2.60 10.52
N PHE A 115 0.88 2.06 9.56
CA PHE A 115 2.07 1.28 9.82
C PHE A 115 3.10 1.48 8.71
N LEU A 116 4.35 1.24 9.06
CA LEU A 116 5.50 1.25 8.17
C LEU A 116 6.01 -0.17 7.97
N VAL A 117 6.50 -0.45 6.76
CA VAL A 117 7.19 -1.69 6.41
C VAL A 117 8.56 -1.33 5.86
N ASP A 118 9.61 -1.76 6.56
CA ASP A 118 11.00 -1.64 6.11
C ASP A 118 11.38 -2.92 5.34
N ILE A 119 11.77 -2.72 4.08
CA ILE A 119 12.31 -3.76 3.19
C ILE A 119 13.80 -3.47 3.00
N GLU A 120 14.64 -4.40 3.45
CA GLU A 120 16.09 -4.28 3.32
C GLU A 120 16.58 -5.08 2.12
N CYS A 121 17.57 -4.55 1.42
CA CYS A 121 18.34 -5.25 0.39
C CYS A 121 19.83 -5.05 0.69
N PRO A 122 20.40 -5.79 1.66
CA PRO A 122 21.73 -5.48 2.21
C PRO A 122 22.86 -5.43 1.18
N LEU A 123 22.73 -6.19 0.09
CA LEU A 123 23.73 -6.25 -0.98
C LEU A 123 23.49 -5.22 -2.09
N LEU A 124 22.38 -4.46 -2.03
CA LEU A 124 22.09 -3.32 -2.89
C LEU A 124 22.40 -1.98 -2.20
N GLY A 125 22.17 -1.90 -0.88
CA GLY A 125 22.50 -0.73 -0.07
C GLY A 125 21.98 -0.87 1.37
N GLU A 126 22.52 -0.05 2.27
CA GLU A 126 22.23 -0.14 3.71
C GLU A 126 20.86 0.43 4.11
N GLU A 127 20.41 1.49 3.44
CA GLU A 127 19.14 2.16 3.76
C GLU A 127 17.94 1.34 3.27
N PRO A 128 16.95 1.01 4.13
CA PRO A 128 15.79 0.23 3.73
C PRO A 128 14.84 1.04 2.85
N ILE A 129 14.13 0.34 1.97
CA ILE A 129 12.93 0.85 1.31
C ILE A 129 11.82 0.87 2.36
N ARG A 130 11.20 2.02 2.60
CA ARG A 130 10.13 2.16 3.57
C ARG A 130 8.81 2.42 2.88
N LEU A 131 7.87 1.49 3.07
CA LEU A 131 6.49 1.65 2.65
C LEU A 131 5.65 2.16 3.82
N LEU A 132 4.79 3.14 3.57
CA LEU A 132 3.79 3.65 4.51
C LEU A 132 2.40 3.22 4.07
N PHE A 133 1.61 2.76 5.04
CA PHE A 133 0.20 2.47 4.91
C PHE A 133 -0.54 3.27 5.96
N GLN A 134 -1.51 4.07 5.55
CA GLN A 134 -2.18 5.01 6.44
C GLN A 134 -3.68 5.10 6.13
N GLU A 135 -4.48 5.18 7.18
CA GLU A 135 -5.85 5.66 7.08
C GLU A 135 -5.87 7.18 7.27
N GLN A 136 -6.44 7.86 6.27
CA GLN A 136 -6.55 9.30 6.16
C GLN A 136 -7.99 9.65 5.76
N SER A 137 -8.77 10.17 6.71
CA SER A 137 -10.13 10.64 6.49
C SER A 137 -11.08 9.61 5.85
N GLY A 138 -10.95 8.33 6.17
CA GLY A 138 -11.73 7.22 5.62
C GLY A 138 -11.06 6.47 4.46
N TRP A 139 -10.01 7.05 3.88
CA TRP A 139 -9.23 6.46 2.79
C TRP A 139 -8.04 5.69 3.33
N VAL A 140 -7.73 4.53 2.74
CA VAL A 140 -6.52 3.77 3.02
C VAL A 140 -5.53 4.04 1.90
N VAL A 141 -4.46 4.75 2.24
CA VAL A 141 -3.45 5.25 1.33
C VAL A 141 -2.16 4.48 1.56
N ALA A 142 -1.48 4.11 0.48
CA ALA A 142 -0.13 3.55 0.54
C ALA A 142 0.86 4.37 -0.29
N GLY A 143 2.14 4.27 0.02
CA GLY A 143 3.22 4.82 -0.78
C GLY A 143 4.59 4.51 -0.20
N VAL A 144 5.63 4.93 -0.90
CA VAL A 144 7.03 4.86 -0.48
C VAL A 144 7.34 6.13 0.32
N ASP A 145 7.47 5.97 1.65
CA ASP A 145 7.93 7.05 2.54
C ASP A 145 9.41 7.35 2.32
N ARG A 146 10.21 6.30 2.06
CA ARG A 146 11.63 6.45 1.71
C ARG A 146 12.06 5.42 0.67
N PRO A 147 12.70 5.85 -0.43
CA PRO A 147 13.19 4.92 -1.45
C PRO A 147 14.40 4.10 -0.99
N GLY A 148 15.20 4.60 -0.04
CA GLY A 148 16.33 3.86 0.54
C GLY A 148 17.34 3.39 -0.51
N CYS A 149 17.64 2.08 -0.50
CA CYS A 149 18.57 1.43 -1.42
C CYS A 149 18.11 1.42 -2.89
N LEU A 150 16.87 1.82 -3.20
CA LEU A 150 16.40 1.91 -4.60
C LEU A 150 17.18 2.88 -5.47
N ARG A 151 17.92 3.84 -4.88
CA ARG A 151 18.84 4.70 -5.62
C ARG A 151 19.93 3.95 -6.39
N PHE A 152 20.21 2.70 -6.00
CA PHE A 152 21.17 1.82 -6.67
C PHE A 152 20.50 0.73 -7.52
N ALA A 153 19.17 0.72 -7.58
CA ALA A 153 18.43 -0.29 -8.32
C ALA A 153 18.56 -0.06 -9.83
N SER A 154 18.73 -1.16 -10.56
CA SER A 154 18.60 -1.17 -12.02
C SER A 154 17.16 -0.87 -12.46
N ALA A 155 17.00 -0.46 -13.73
CA ALA A 155 15.67 -0.20 -14.28
C ALA A 155 14.75 -1.45 -14.21
N ASP A 156 15.31 -2.65 -14.39
CA ASP A 156 14.57 -3.92 -14.31
C ASP A 156 14.09 -4.22 -12.88
N GLN A 157 14.90 -3.89 -11.87
CA GLN A 157 14.51 -3.96 -10.47
C GLN A 157 13.39 -2.96 -10.17
N LEU A 158 13.51 -1.71 -10.62
CA LEU A 158 12.47 -0.70 -10.42
C LEU A 158 11.14 -1.12 -11.05
N ARG A 159 11.14 -1.58 -12.31
CA ARG A 159 9.93 -2.06 -13.00
C ARG A 159 9.30 -3.24 -12.28
N SER A 160 10.08 -4.26 -11.93
CA SER A 160 9.56 -5.42 -11.22
C SER A 160 9.03 -5.06 -9.83
N LEU A 161 9.66 -4.11 -9.12
CA LEU A 161 9.12 -3.60 -7.85
C LEU A 161 7.79 -2.88 -8.04
N GLN A 162 7.67 -1.99 -9.02
CA GLN A 162 6.44 -1.27 -9.31
C GLN A 162 5.28 -2.24 -9.60
N HIS A 163 5.52 -3.25 -10.46
CA HIS A 163 4.53 -4.32 -10.68
C HIS A 163 4.23 -5.05 -9.38
N ALA A 164 5.24 -5.48 -8.60
CA ALA A 164 5.02 -6.20 -7.34
C ALA A 164 4.15 -5.41 -6.36
N LEU A 165 4.41 -4.11 -6.22
CA LEU A 165 3.65 -3.20 -5.37
C LEU A 165 2.22 -3.03 -5.85
N GLU A 166 1.96 -2.94 -7.17
CA GLU A 166 0.61 -2.90 -7.71
C GLU A 166 -0.22 -4.08 -7.18
N GLY A 167 0.21 -5.32 -7.45
CA GLY A 167 -0.52 -6.50 -7.01
C GLY A 167 -0.60 -6.63 -5.49
N PHE A 168 0.46 -6.23 -4.77
CA PHE A 168 0.45 -6.21 -3.31
C PHE A 168 -0.58 -5.22 -2.75
N TYR A 169 -0.63 -4.00 -3.26
CA TYR A 169 -1.60 -2.97 -2.86
C TYR A 169 -3.03 -3.37 -3.20
N ARG A 170 -3.28 -4.09 -4.31
CA ARG A 170 -4.60 -4.70 -4.59
C ARG A 170 -5.02 -5.67 -3.50
N LYS A 171 -4.11 -6.54 -3.06
CA LYS A 171 -4.35 -7.53 -2.00
C LYS A 171 -4.50 -6.87 -0.62
N CYS A 172 -3.87 -5.72 -0.39
CA CYS A 172 -4.09 -4.92 0.82
C CYS A 172 -5.49 -4.26 0.85
N GLY A 173 -6.06 -3.97 -0.31
CA GLY A 173 -7.28 -3.16 -0.44
C GLY A 173 -7.01 -1.67 -0.26
N ILE A 174 -5.90 -1.19 -0.84
CA ILE A 174 -5.55 0.23 -0.87
C ILE A 174 -6.53 0.99 -1.77
N ASP A 175 -6.98 2.16 -1.32
CA ASP A 175 -7.84 3.04 -2.12
C ASP A 175 -7.02 3.92 -3.06
N MET A 176 -5.91 4.49 -2.57
CA MET A 176 -5.04 5.41 -3.31
C MET A 176 -3.57 5.09 -3.07
N VAL A 177 -2.75 5.26 -4.10
CA VAL A 177 -1.29 5.17 -4.04
C VAL A 177 -0.74 6.58 -4.22
N ARG A 178 0.11 7.06 -3.31
CA ARG A 178 0.59 8.46 -3.31
C ARG A 178 1.29 8.82 -4.62
N GLU A 179 2.19 7.96 -5.09
CA GLU A 179 2.94 8.16 -6.32
C GLU A 179 2.03 8.24 -7.55
N GLN A 180 0.94 7.46 -7.56
CA GLN A 180 -0.05 7.52 -8.63
C GLN A 180 -0.84 8.82 -8.58
N LEU A 181 -1.33 9.22 -7.40
CA LEU A 181 -2.05 10.48 -7.19
C LEU A 181 -1.19 11.69 -7.58
N GLU A 182 0.08 11.70 -7.16
CA GLU A 182 1.05 12.74 -7.45
C GLU A 182 1.38 12.77 -8.95
N SER A 183 1.70 11.62 -9.56
CA SER A 183 2.01 11.59 -10.99
C SER A 183 0.82 11.96 -11.89
N ALA A 184 -0.40 11.55 -11.53
CA ALA A 184 -1.57 11.69 -12.41
C ALA A 184 -2.35 12.99 -12.20
N PHE A 185 -2.20 13.66 -11.06
CA PHE A 185 -3.05 14.80 -10.72
C PHE A 185 -2.33 15.92 -9.98
N VAL A 186 -1.68 15.64 -8.85
CA VAL A 186 -1.20 16.71 -7.94
C VAL A 186 0.18 17.25 -8.31
N HIS A 187 1.00 16.44 -8.97
CA HIS A 187 2.41 16.73 -9.24
C HIS A 187 3.16 17.03 -7.94
N ASP A 188 3.96 18.09 -7.91
CA ASP A 188 4.78 18.46 -6.75
C ASP A 188 4.05 19.42 -5.77
N HIS A 189 2.75 19.64 -5.96
CA HIS A 189 1.99 20.53 -5.09
C HIS A 189 1.69 19.88 -3.73
N PRO A 190 1.82 20.62 -2.61
CA PRO A 190 1.31 20.15 -1.33
C PRO A 190 -0.20 19.86 -1.40
N TYR A 191 -0.63 18.78 -0.74
CA TYR A 191 -2.02 18.35 -0.74
C TYR A 191 -2.44 17.66 0.56
N ASP A 192 -3.75 17.59 0.77
CA ASP A 192 -4.38 16.81 1.83
C ASP A 192 -5.58 16.02 1.30
N ILE A 193 -5.74 14.80 1.81
CA ILE A 193 -6.84 13.89 1.46
C ILE A 193 -7.90 13.97 2.56
N ASN A 194 -9.01 14.59 2.24
CA ASN A 194 -10.19 14.65 3.10
C ASN A 194 -11.18 13.54 2.76
N GLY A 195 -12.22 13.40 3.59
CA GLY A 195 -13.20 12.32 3.40
C GLY A 195 -13.94 12.40 2.07
N GLU A 196 -14.19 13.60 1.57
CA GLU A 196 -14.96 13.83 0.34
C GLU A 196 -14.15 14.51 -0.78
N SER A 197 -12.99 15.08 -0.46
CA SER A 197 -12.24 15.93 -1.38
C SER A 197 -10.73 15.76 -1.22
N LEU A 198 -10.03 16.12 -2.28
CA LEU A 198 -8.59 16.35 -2.29
C LEU A 198 -8.39 17.87 -2.33
N VAL A 199 -7.63 18.39 -1.39
CA VAL A 199 -7.26 19.81 -1.33
C VAL A 199 -5.80 19.93 -1.78
N VAL A 200 -5.53 20.81 -2.72
CA VAL A 200 -4.20 21.08 -3.27
C VAL A 200 -3.87 22.55 -3.06
N TRP A 201 -2.66 22.85 -2.62
CA TRP A 201 -2.15 24.21 -2.46
C TRP A 201 -1.08 24.51 -3.52
N PRO A 202 -1.43 25.17 -4.64
CA PRO A 202 -0.49 25.47 -5.71
C PRO A 202 0.71 26.28 -5.22
N GLY A 203 1.92 25.88 -5.62
CA GLY A 203 3.17 26.57 -5.25
C GLY A 203 3.56 26.50 -3.77
N GLY A 204 2.73 25.89 -2.90
CA GLY A 204 3.08 25.63 -1.49
C GLY A 204 3.07 26.84 -0.56
N ASP A 205 2.42 27.95 -0.94
CA ASP A 205 2.26 29.12 -0.05
C ASP A 205 1.07 28.97 0.92
N PHE A 206 0.26 27.92 0.75
CA PHE A 206 -0.94 27.61 1.52
C PHE A 206 -2.01 28.71 1.53
N ARG A 207 -1.96 29.67 0.60
CA ARG A 207 -2.91 30.79 0.54
C ARG A 207 -4.14 30.48 -0.30
N ARG A 208 -4.00 29.59 -1.29
CA ARG A 208 -5.07 29.23 -2.23
C ARG A 208 -5.31 27.74 -2.20
N GLU A 209 -6.58 27.38 -2.16
CA GLU A 209 -7.02 25.99 -2.14
C GLU A 209 -7.68 25.63 -3.46
N ILE A 210 -7.18 24.57 -4.07
CA ILE A 210 -7.82 23.93 -5.22
C ILE A 210 -8.40 22.61 -4.74
N VAL A 211 -9.72 22.49 -4.86
CA VAL A 211 -10.48 21.37 -4.33
C VAL A 211 -11.00 20.50 -5.46
N ALA A 212 -10.72 19.20 -5.40
CA ALA A 212 -11.30 18.20 -6.28
C ALA A 212 -12.13 17.20 -5.47
N LEU A 213 -13.42 17.06 -5.77
CA LEU A 213 -14.29 16.13 -5.06
C LEU A 213 -13.93 14.68 -5.43
N LEU A 214 -13.55 13.89 -4.41
CA LEU A 214 -13.24 12.48 -4.54
C LEU A 214 -14.51 11.65 -4.74
N VAL A 215 -15.66 12.12 -4.24
CA VAL A 215 -16.95 11.40 -4.33
C VAL A 215 -17.66 11.56 -5.68
N GLN A 216 -17.23 12.49 -6.52
CA GLN A 216 -17.84 12.72 -7.83
C GLN A 216 -17.48 11.58 -8.80
N LYS A 217 -18.48 11.08 -9.52
CA LYS A 217 -18.29 9.97 -10.46
C LYS A 217 -17.48 10.40 -11.68
N ARG A 218 -16.67 9.46 -12.18
CA ARG A 218 -15.91 9.51 -13.46
C ARG A 218 -14.74 10.49 -13.49
N GLN A 219 -14.89 11.75 -13.11
CA GLN A 219 -13.79 12.72 -13.29
C GLN A 219 -13.55 13.53 -12.02
N LEU A 220 -12.28 13.68 -11.67
CA LEU A 220 -11.80 14.64 -10.68
C LEU A 220 -11.70 16.01 -11.36
N ARG A 221 -12.51 16.95 -10.89
CA ARG A 221 -12.56 18.32 -11.43
C ARG A 221 -12.04 19.28 -10.37
N PRO A 222 -10.82 19.80 -10.53
CA PRO A 222 -10.28 20.79 -9.61
C PRO A 222 -11.00 22.14 -9.77
N LEU A 223 -11.37 22.73 -8.64
CA LEU A 223 -12.01 24.04 -8.57
C LEU A 223 -11.23 24.95 -7.59
N PRO A 224 -11.07 26.26 -7.89
CA PRO A 224 -11.55 26.97 -9.08
C PRO A 224 -10.81 26.57 -10.37
N ALA A 225 -11.54 26.41 -11.49
CA ALA A 225 -10.98 25.84 -12.72
C ALA A 225 -9.86 26.68 -13.37
N ALA A 226 -9.98 28.01 -13.34
CA ALA A 226 -8.98 28.90 -13.91
C ALA A 226 -7.63 28.81 -13.16
N GLU A 227 -7.70 28.78 -11.82
CA GLU A 227 -6.52 28.63 -10.96
C GLU A 227 -5.92 27.23 -11.10
N ALA A 228 -6.76 26.20 -11.21
CA ALA A 228 -6.32 24.83 -11.43
C ALA A 228 -5.56 24.68 -12.74
N GLN A 229 -6.08 25.26 -13.83
CA GLN A 229 -5.40 25.24 -15.11
C GLN A 229 -4.05 25.98 -15.07
N GLN A 230 -3.97 27.11 -14.37
CA GLN A 230 -2.69 27.84 -14.18
C GLN A 230 -1.68 27.02 -13.36
N ALA A 231 -2.15 26.22 -12.42
CA ALA A 231 -1.34 25.29 -11.62
C ALA A 231 -1.05 23.96 -12.34
N GLY A 232 -1.50 23.76 -13.59
CA GLY A 232 -1.33 22.49 -14.30
C GLY A 232 -2.22 21.34 -13.80
N LEU A 233 -3.16 21.62 -12.88
CA LEU A 233 -4.12 20.65 -12.37
C LEU A 233 -5.29 20.52 -13.35
N LEU A 234 -5.21 19.55 -14.26
CA LEU A 234 -6.23 19.32 -15.27
C LEU A 234 -7.31 18.34 -14.79
N PRO A 235 -8.55 18.42 -15.32
CA PRO A 235 -9.57 17.42 -15.04
C PRO A 235 -9.15 16.00 -15.47
N THR A 236 -9.01 15.09 -14.50
CA THR A 236 -8.46 13.74 -14.71
C THR A 236 -9.50 12.66 -14.42
N ASP A 237 -9.44 11.56 -15.17
CA ASP A 237 -10.32 10.40 -14.95
C ASP A 237 -10.06 9.79 -13.57
N ARG A 238 -11.12 9.50 -12.81
CA ARG A 238 -11.02 9.15 -11.38
C ARG A 238 -10.20 7.88 -11.16
N GLN A 239 -10.28 6.93 -12.08
CA GLN A 239 -9.52 5.68 -12.04
C GLN A 239 -8.00 5.86 -12.14
N LEU A 240 -7.53 7.00 -12.66
CA LEU A 240 -6.10 7.33 -12.70
C LEU A 240 -5.58 7.85 -11.37
N VAL A 241 -6.46 8.20 -10.43
CA VAL A 241 -6.08 8.71 -9.11
C VAL A 241 -6.49 7.73 -8.00
N ILE A 242 -7.71 7.20 -8.08
CA ILE A 242 -8.24 6.26 -7.10
C ILE A 242 -7.89 4.86 -7.56
N PHE A 243 -6.72 4.42 -7.09
CA PHE A 243 -6.11 3.14 -7.40
C PHE A 243 -7.16 2.04 -7.43
N ASN A 244 -7.98 1.87 -6.38
CA ASN A 244 -8.98 0.78 -6.28
C ASN A 244 -9.98 0.69 -7.45
N GLU A 245 -10.18 1.75 -8.24
CA GLU A 245 -11.09 1.72 -9.39
C GLU A 245 -10.50 1.11 -10.66
N SER A 246 -9.21 1.32 -10.95
CA SER A 246 -8.60 0.88 -12.21
C SER A 246 -8.56 -0.65 -12.35
N GLY A 247 -8.42 -1.36 -11.22
CA GLY A 247 -8.44 -2.82 -11.13
C GLY A 247 -7.28 -3.52 -11.87
N THR A 248 -6.87 -4.69 -11.37
CA THR A 248 -5.85 -5.52 -12.02
C THR A 248 -6.44 -6.87 -12.34
N VAL A 249 -6.45 -7.24 -13.63
CA VAL A 249 -6.95 -8.56 -14.08
C VAL A 249 -5.98 -9.65 -13.61
N TRP A 250 -6.51 -10.71 -13.01
CA TRP A 250 -5.70 -11.75 -12.38
C TRP A 250 -4.86 -12.56 -13.38
N SER A 251 -5.39 -12.86 -14.56
CA SER A 251 -4.64 -13.56 -15.61
C SER A 251 -3.47 -12.73 -16.13
N ASP A 252 -3.67 -11.43 -16.27
CA ASP A 252 -2.63 -10.50 -16.74
C ASP A 252 -1.56 -10.35 -15.68
N TRP A 253 -1.98 -10.25 -14.41
CA TRP A 253 -1.08 -10.28 -13.28
C TRP A 253 -0.17 -11.52 -13.29
N ILE A 254 -0.71 -12.73 -13.49
CA ILE A 254 0.14 -13.94 -13.55
C ILE A 254 1.11 -13.89 -14.72
N ARG A 255 0.61 -13.58 -15.92
CA ARG A 255 1.45 -13.54 -17.14
C ARG A 255 2.66 -12.62 -16.97
N ARG A 256 2.53 -11.53 -16.21
CA ARG A 256 3.66 -10.63 -15.91
C ARG A 256 4.82 -11.32 -15.17
N TRP A 257 4.53 -12.32 -14.36
CA TRP A 257 5.52 -13.04 -13.54
C TRP A 257 6.00 -14.35 -14.16
N GLU A 258 5.43 -14.76 -15.30
CA GLU A 258 5.92 -15.91 -16.05
C GLU A 258 7.24 -15.55 -16.76
N THR A 259 8.24 -16.42 -16.63
CA THR A 259 9.53 -16.24 -17.27
C THR A 259 9.41 -16.42 -18.78
N GLY A 260 9.78 -15.39 -19.54
CA GLY A 260 9.79 -15.44 -21.00
C GLY A 260 11.06 -16.07 -21.57
N ALA A 261 11.16 -16.10 -22.91
CA ALA A 261 12.31 -16.66 -23.64
C ALA A 261 13.65 -16.00 -23.31
N GLN A 262 13.64 -14.75 -22.81
CA GLN A 262 14.83 -13.99 -22.40
C GLN A 262 15.30 -14.33 -20.97
N GLY A 263 14.67 -15.29 -20.29
CA GLY A 263 15.03 -15.69 -18.92
C GLY A 263 14.59 -14.72 -17.82
N LEU A 264 13.95 -13.60 -18.19
CA LEU A 264 13.35 -12.63 -17.27
C LEU A 264 11.82 -12.63 -17.39
N PRO A 265 11.07 -12.43 -16.28
CA PRO A 265 9.63 -12.17 -16.34
C PRO A 265 9.31 -10.86 -17.04
N GLN A 266 8.11 -10.76 -17.64
CA GLN A 266 7.63 -9.52 -18.27
C GLN A 266 7.61 -8.32 -17.29
N ALA A 267 7.39 -8.58 -16.00
CA ALA A 267 7.48 -7.59 -14.93
C ALA A 267 8.84 -6.87 -14.85
N CYS A 268 9.93 -7.52 -15.31
CA CYS A 268 11.24 -6.88 -15.38
C CYS A 268 11.42 -6.04 -16.66
N LEU A 269 10.66 -6.31 -17.72
CA LEU A 269 10.92 -5.79 -19.06
C LEU A 269 9.96 -4.66 -19.45
N GLN A 270 8.69 -4.77 -19.06
CA GLN A 270 7.64 -3.82 -19.41
C GLN A 270 7.56 -2.69 -18.39
N ALA A 271 7.45 -1.45 -18.88
CA ALA A 271 7.08 -0.32 -18.03
C ALA A 271 5.76 -0.62 -17.30
N PRO A 272 5.62 -0.22 -16.03
CA PRO A 272 4.31 -0.25 -15.38
C PRO A 272 3.32 0.63 -16.16
N GLY A 273 2.07 0.19 -16.20
CA GLY A 273 0.95 0.94 -16.77
C GLY A 273 0.25 1.80 -15.73
#